data_AF-A0A350CFI6-F1
#
_entry.id   AF-A0A350CFI6-F1
#
_cell.length_a   1.000
_cell.length_b   1.000
_cell.length_c   1.000
_cell.angle_alpha   90.00
_cell.angle_beta   90.00
_cell.angle_gamma   90.00
#
_symmetry.space_group_name_H-M   'P 1'
#
loop_
_entity.id
_entity.type
_entity.pdbx_description
1 polymer ?
#
loop_
_entity_poly.entity_id
_entity_poly.type
_entity_poly.pdbx_seq_one_letter_code
_entity_poly.pdbx_strand_id
1 'polypeptide(L)'
;MADRVAKGLNVLADGLRHYVVARVPAQVLSNSAAIQGNVQDWDALALLVFMWDHWNDLFRHDLSFVERSLISELREYRNRWAHQQKFSEGEIYRIMDNIERLLTALESGQVAAIRRLRLESLRLLFNQEIGGRDSGGFLYKAWPWVMCGASALAMDSAILAFGRFPWSWIMAFLVFIAMMRVAWWQTIRETLHRRGPHECGICGCIIYTERCPYCQPATAESAAGAVPPRRAGGSRWGTAPEKTTVPGRS
;
A
#
# COMPACT_ATOMS: atom_id res chain seq x y z
N MET A 1 11.34 -4.91 -7.68
CA MET A 1 11.48 -3.49 -7.24
C MET A 1 12.11 -2.62 -8.32
N ALA A 2 13.34 -2.90 -8.76
CA ALA A 2 14.05 -2.11 -9.79
C ALA A 2 13.28 -1.94 -11.12
N ASP A 3 12.56 -2.98 -11.56
CA ASP A 3 11.74 -2.94 -12.79
C ASP A 3 10.62 -1.88 -12.74
N ARG A 4 9.99 -1.67 -11.58
CA ARG A 4 8.94 -0.65 -11.43
C ARG A 4 9.52 0.76 -11.55
N VAL A 5 10.64 1.03 -10.88
CA VAL A 5 11.31 2.34 -10.96
C VAL A 5 11.70 2.64 -12.42
N ALA A 6 12.27 1.66 -13.12
CA ALA A 6 12.61 1.80 -14.55
C ALA A 6 11.37 2.10 -15.41
N LYS A 7 10.27 1.35 -15.22
CA LYS A 7 8.99 1.61 -15.91
C LYS A 7 8.46 3.01 -15.63
N GLY A 8 8.47 3.45 -14.37
CA GLY A 8 8.03 4.79 -13.99
C GLY A 8 8.88 5.89 -14.64
N LEU A 9 10.20 5.73 -14.66
CA LEU A 9 11.13 6.67 -15.30
C LEU A 9 10.92 6.72 -16.83
N ASN A 10 10.61 5.60 -17.48
CA ASN A 10 10.30 5.58 -18.90
C ASN A 10 9.00 6.33 -19.22
N VAL A 11 7.94 6.11 -18.42
CA VAL A 11 6.67 6.85 -18.56
C VAL A 11 6.88 8.35 -18.33
N LEU A 12 7.73 8.71 -17.35
CA LEU A 12 8.14 10.10 -17.14
C LEU A 12 8.84 10.67 -18.37
N ALA A 13 9.83 9.96 -18.92
CA ALA A 13 10.57 10.41 -20.11
C ALA A 13 9.61 10.66 -21.28
N ASP A 14 8.68 9.75 -21.55
CA ASP A 14 7.70 9.90 -22.62
C ASP A 14 6.78 11.11 -22.42
N GLY A 15 6.32 11.34 -21.18
CA GLY A 15 5.49 12.50 -20.85
C GLY A 15 6.24 13.82 -20.96
N LEU A 16 7.51 13.86 -20.51
CA LEU A 16 8.36 15.05 -20.59
C LEU A 16 8.77 15.38 -22.03
N ARG A 17 9.11 14.38 -22.84
CA ARG A 17 9.45 14.58 -24.27
C ARG A 17 8.33 15.30 -25.00
N HIS A 18 7.09 14.85 -24.81
CA HIS A 18 5.94 15.49 -25.45
C HIS A 18 5.79 16.96 -25.04
N TYR A 19 5.96 17.25 -23.74
CA TYR A 19 5.86 18.62 -23.24
C TYR A 19 7.00 19.52 -23.75
N VAL A 20 8.25 19.04 -23.68
CA VAL A 20 9.44 19.79 -24.10
C VAL A 20 9.40 20.10 -25.59
N VAL A 21 9.05 19.13 -26.44
CA VAL A 21 8.94 19.33 -27.90
C VAL A 21 7.83 20.33 -28.25
N ALA A 22 6.74 20.36 -27.48
CA ALA A 22 5.64 21.31 -27.71
C ALA A 22 5.96 22.75 -27.28
N ARG A 23 6.80 22.93 -26.25
CA ARG A 23 7.04 24.24 -25.62
C ARG A 23 8.34 24.92 -26.06
N VAL A 24 9.39 24.15 -26.36
CA VAL A 24 10.73 24.66 -26.59
C VAL A 24 11.04 24.77 -28.09
N PRO A 25 11.54 25.91 -28.59
CA PRO A 25 11.91 26.05 -30.00
C PRO A 25 13.08 25.11 -30.36
N ALA A 26 13.02 24.53 -31.57
CA ALA A 26 14.01 23.56 -32.06
C ALA A 26 15.46 24.05 -32.02
N GLN A 27 15.68 25.37 -32.11
CA GLN A 27 17.01 25.99 -32.01
C GLN A 27 17.62 25.83 -30.60
N VAL A 28 16.81 25.97 -29.55
CA VAL A 28 17.29 25.78 -28.17
C VAL A 28 17.56 24.31 -27.89
N LEU A 29 16.70 23.43 -28.40
CA LEU A 29 16.87 21.98 -28.28
C LEU A 29 18.16 21.49 -28.97
N SER A 30 18.51 22.04 -30.13
CA SER A 30 19.75 21.71 -30.85
C SER A 30 21.01 22.33 -30.24
N ASN A 31 20.90 23.52 -29.64
CA ASN A 31 22.00 24.21 -28.94
C ASN A 31 22.29 23.66 -27.54
N SER A 32 21.47 22.73 -27.05
CA SER A 32 21.66 22.09 -25.75
C SER A 32 22.86 21.14 -25.80
N ALA A 33 24.07 21.71 -25.70
CA ALA A 33 25.35 21.02 -25.88
C ALA A 33 25.60 19.87 -24.89
N ALA A 34 24.83 19.77 -23.80
CA ALA A 34 24.94 18.71 -22.82
C ALA A 34 24.38 17.36 -23.30
N ILE A 35 23.54 17.33 -24.35
CA ILE A 35 22.88 16.10 -24.82
C ILE A 35 22.86 16.11 -26.36
N GLN A 36 23.96 15.67 -26.97
CA GLN A 36 24.01 15.46 -28.42
C GLN A 36 23.03 14.34 -28.82
N GLY A 37 21.91 14.67 -29.46
CA GLY A 37 20.94 13.68 -29.95
C GLY A 37 19.55 14.25 -30.20
N ASN A 38 18.70 13.47 -30.87
CA ASN A 38 17.30 13.82 -31.04
C ASN A 38 16.59 13.82 -29.67
N VAL A 39 15.73 14.80 -29.39
CA VAL A 39 15.04 14.93 -28.08
C VAL A 39 14.23 13.69 -27.72
N GLN A 40 13.78 12.97 -28.75
CA GLN A 40 13.04 11.72 -28.68
C GLN A 40 13.86 10.58 -28.04
N ASP A 41 15.20 10.65 -28.11
CA ASP A 41 16.10 9.65 -27.54
C ASP A 41 16.55 9.99 -26.12
N TRP A 42 16.23 11.20 -25.63
CA TRP A 42 16.69 11.65 -24.32
C TRP A 42 16.05 10.83 -23.20
N ASP A 43 16.86 10.35 -22.27
CA ASP A 43 16.37 9.62 -21.11
C ASP A 43 15.72 10.55 -20.07
N ALA A 44 15.10 9.98 -19.04
CA ALA A 44 14.43 10.76 -18.00
C ALA A 44 15.38 11.75 -17.32
N LEU A 45 16.66 11.40 -17.12
CA LEU A 45 17.61 12.32 -16.48
C LEU A 45 17.98 13.49 -17.38
N ALA A 46 18.30 13.23 -18.64
CA ALA A 46 18.61 14.26 -19.62
C ALA A 46 17.50 15.33 -19.66
N LEU A 47 16.24 14.89 -19.70
CA LEU A 47 15.07 15.78 -19.67
C LEU A 47 14.97 16.57 -18.36
N LEU A 48 15.14 15.91 -17.21
CA LEU A 48 15.07 16.57 -15.90
C LEU A 48 16.22 17.59 -15.68
N VAL A 49 17.42 17.29 -16.17
CA VAL A 49 18.57 18.21 -16.13
C VAL A 49 18.31 19.41 -17.03
N PHE A 50 17.85 19.18 -18.27
CA PHE A 50 17.49 20.25 -19.20
C PHE A 50 16.42 21.19 -18.61
N MET A 51 15.35 20.63 -18.04
CA MET A 51 14.30 21.43 -17.39
C MET A 51 14.81 22.23 -16.19
N TRP A 52 15.77 21.67 -15.44
CA TRP A 52 16.37 22.36 -14.31
C TRP A 52 17.23 23.54 -14.73
N ASP A 53 18.10 23.34 -15.74
CA ASP A 53 19.05 24.35 -16.20
C ASP A 53 18.33 25.52 -16.89
N HIS A 54 17.28 25.24 -17.66
CA HIS A 54 16.45 26.24 -18.34
C HIS A 54 15.20 26.67 -17.54
N TRP A 55 15.17 26.41 -16.23
CA TRP A 55 13.98 26.68 -15.41
C TRP A 55 13.56 28.16 -15.47
N ASN A 56 14.50 29.07 -15.23
CA ASN A 56 14.21 30.50 -15.13
C ASN A 56 13.77 31.10 -16.47
N ASP A 57 14.28 30.56 -17.57
CA ASP A 57 14.12 31.14 -18.90
C ASP A 57 12.87 30.60 -19.61
N LEU A 58 12.54 29.31 -19.41
CA LEU A 58 11.48 28.63 -20.17
C LEU A 58 10.28 28.19 -19.34
N PHE A 59 10.48 27.85 -18.06
CA PHE A 59 9.49 27.10 -17.28
C PHE A 59 8.91 27.86 -16.10
N ARG A 60 9.57 28.92 -15.63
CA ARG A 60 9.18 29.70 -14.44
C ARG A 60 7.77 30.32 -14.51
N HIS A 61 7.27 30.59 -15.72
CA HIS A 61 5.95 31.19 -15.90
C HIS A 61 4.81 30.16 -15.92
N ASP A 62 5.09 28.92 -16.31
CA ASP A 62 4.09 27.86 -16.44
C ASP A 62 4.08 26.91 -15.24
N LEU A 63 5.25 26.71 -14.63
CA LEU A 63 5.46 25.77 -13.54
C LEU A 63 5.86 26.51 -12.26
N SER A 64 5.31 26.08 -11.14
CA SER A 64 5.54 26.69 -9.84
C SER A 64 6.80 26.15 -9.17
N PHE A 65 7.16 26.74 -8.03
CA PHE A 65 8.28 26.26 -7.21
C PHE A 65 8.10 24.79 -6.75
N VAL A 66 6.85 24.31 -6.65
CA VAL A 66 6.56 22.93 -6.25
C VAL A 66 7.12 21.94 -7.27
N GLU A 67 6.88 22.17 -8.56
CA GLU A 67 7.36 21.29 -9.64
C GLU A 67 8.89 21.33 -9.73
N ARG A 68 9.51 22.49 -9.47
CA ARG A 68 10.97 22.58 -9.37
C ARG A 68 11.54 21.66 -8.29
N SER A 69 10.89 21.62 -7.13
CA SER A 69 11.28 20.71 -6.04
C SER A 69 11.02 19.25 -6.38
N LEU A 70 9.98 18.94 -7.15
CA LEU A 70 9.74 17.57 -7.62
C LEU A 70 10.82 17.12 -8.62
N ILE A 71 11.25 18.01 -9.52
CA ILE A 71 12.32 17.73 -10.48
C ILE A 71 13.62 17.39 -9.76
N SER A 72 14.02 18.15 -8.73
CA SER A 72 15.23 17.85 -7.96
C SER A 72 15.12 16.51 -7.23
N GLU A 73 13.97 16.20 -6.63
CA GLU A 73 13.75 14.91 -5.96
C GLU A 73 13.83 13.74 -6.96
N LEU A 74 13.20 13.86 -8.15
CA LEU A 74 13.24 12.84 -9.20
C LEU A 74 14.64 12.64 -9.78
N ARG A 75 15.43 13.70 -9.90
CA ARG A 75 16.85 13.59 -10.29
C ARG A 75 17.64 12.76 -9.29
N GLU A 76 17.43 13.01 -8.00
CA GLU A 76 18.07 12.24 -6.94
C GLU A 76 17.65 10.76 -7.00
N TYR A 77 16.36 10.45 -7.13
CA TYR A 77 15.90 9.07 -7.28
C TYR A 77 16.48 8.36 -8.51
N ARG A 78 16.54 9.02 -9.68
CA ARG A 78 17.19 8.47 -10.87
C ARG A 78 18.67 8.22 -10.60
N ASN A 79 19.36 9.16 -9.96
CA ASN A 79 20.78 9.02 -9.63
C ASN A 79 21.02 7.79 -8.73
N ARG A 80 20.23 7.63 -7.67
CA ARG A 80 20.27 6.43 -6.79
C ARG A 80 19.99 5.14 -7.57
N TRP A 81 19.05 5.17 -8.51
CA TRP A 81 18.76 4.03 -9.38
C TRP A 81 19.92 3.67 -10.31
N ALA A 82 20.61 4.66 -10.89
CA ALA A 82 21.81 4.43 -11.70
C ALA A 82 22.97 3.82 -10.87
N HIS A 83 23.04 4.14 -9.58
CA HIS A 83 23.97 3.51 -8.63
C HIS A 83 23.48 2.17 -8.06
N GLN A 84 22.40 1.59 -8.60
CA GLN A 84 21.81 0.31 -8.18
C GLN A 84 21.47 0.23 -6.69
N GLN A 85 21.12 1.36 -6.07
CA GLN A 85 20.75 1.40 -4.67
C GLN A 85 19.43 0.69 -4.43
N LYS A 86 19.27 0.11 -3.23
CA LYS A 86 18.03 -0.54 -2.82
C LYS A 86 16.99 0.52 -2.46
N PHE A 87 15.80 0.37 -3.01
CA PHE A 87 14.63 1.19 -2.66
C PHE A 87 13.67 0.38 -1.78
N SER A 88 13.11 1.03 -0.77
CA SER A 88 11.97 0.51 -0.02
C SER A 88 10.66 0.63 -0.82
N GLU A 89 9.65 -0.18 -0.51
CA GLU A 89 8.33 -0.08 -1.17
C GLU A 89 7.68 1.29 -0.96
N GLY A 90 7.92 1.93 0.19
CA GLY A 90 7.45 3.29 0.49
C GLY A 90 8.11 4.34 -0.41
N GLU A 91 9.43 4.23 -0.64
CA GLU A 91 10.13 5.10 -1.59
C GLU A 91 9.64 4.90 -3.03
N ILE A 92 9.42 3.65 -3.45
CA ILE A 92 8.89 3.38 -4.80
C ILE A 92 7.52 4.03 -4.97
N TYR A 93 6.64 3.92 -3.98
CA TYR A 93 5.35 4.61 -3.99
C TYR A 93 5.52 6.13 -4.10
N ARG A 94 6.43 6.72 -3.31
CA ARG A 94 6.71 8.17 -3.33
C ARG A 94 7.27 8.64 -4.67
N ILE A 95 8.15 7.87 -5.29
CA ILE A 95 8.67 8.14 -6.65
C ILE A 95 7.51 8.20 -7.64
N MET A 96 6.62 7.20 -7.63
CA MET A 96 5.48 7.14 -8.54
C MET A 96 4.49 8.30 -8.32
N ASP A 97 4.26 8.70 -7.06
CA ASP A 97 3.43 9.85 -6.73
C ASP A 97 4.04 11.17 -7.23
N ASN A 98 5.35 11.35 -7.03
CA ASN A 98 6.06 12.52 -7.54
C ASN A 98 6.02 12.61 -9.08
N ILE A 99 6.16 11.48 -9.78
CA ILE A 99 6.01 11.43 -11.24
C ILE A 99 4.57 11.79 -11.65
N GLU A 100 3.55 11.24 -10.98
CA GLU A 100 2.14 11.56 -11.26
C GLU A 100 1.85 13.04 -11.05
N ARG A 101 2.33 13.63 -9.96
CA ARG A 101 2.15 15.06 -9.67
C ARG A 101 2.83 15.93 -10.72
N LEU A 102 4.06 15.61 -11.12
CA LEU A 102 4.77 16.33 -12.16
C LEU A 102 4.05 16.22 -13.52
N LEU A 103 3.68 15.01 -13.94
CA LEU A 103 2.98 14.81 -15.22
C LEU A 103 1.59 15.44 -15.24
N THR A 104 0.92 15.54 -14.09
CA THR A 104 -0.37 16.22 -13.96
C THR A 104 -0.22 17.73 -14.10
N ALA A 105 0.82 18.33 -13.51
CA ALA A 105 1.11 19.75 -13.67
C ALA A 105 1.48 20.13 -15.12
N LEU A 106 2.01 19.16 -15.88
CA LEU A 106 2.35 19.31 -17.29
C LEU A 106 1.19 18.95 -18.25
N GLU A 107 0.01 18.61 -17.72
CA GLU A 107 -1.16 18.15 -18.48
C GLU A 107 -0.85 17.00 -19.46
N SER A 108 0.06 16.09 -19.06
CA SER A 108 0.51 15.00 -19.93
C SER A 108 -0.53 13.90 -20.11
N GLY A 109 -0.66 13.36 -21.33
CA GLY A 109 -1.50 12.18 -21.60
C GLY A 109 -1.04 10.89 -20.88
N GLN A 110 0.18 10.87 -20.32
CA GLN A 110 0.75 9.70 -19.64
C GLN A 110 0.33 9.56 -18.17
N VAL A 111 -0.46 10.50 -17.62
CA VAL A 111 -0.92 10.48 -16.22
C VAL A 111 -1.67 9.18 -15.89
N ALA A 112 -2.46 8.65 -16.82
CA ALA A 112 -3.19 7.39 -16.59
C ALA A 112 -2.25 6.18 -16.44
N ALA A 113 -1.13 6.16 -17.16
CA ALA A 113 -0.15 5.08 -17.11
C ALA A 113 0.59 5.07 -15.77
N ILE A 114 1.09 6.24 -15.33
CA ILE A 114 1.79 6.35 -14.04
C ILE A 114 0.83 6.10 -12.87
N ARG A 115 -0.43 6.53 -12.96
CA ARG A 115 -1.43 6.28 -11.91
C ARG A 115 -1.65 4.79 -11.67
N ARG A 116 -1.60 3.96 -12.72
CA ARG A 116 -1.66 2.49 -12.58
C ARG A 116 -0.45 1.96 -11.83
N LEU A 117 0.76 2.41 -12.18
CA LEU A 117 2.01 2.02 -11.51
C LEU A 117 2.06 2.46 -10.04
N ARG A 118 1.53 3.64 -9.73
CA ARG A 118 1.40 4.14 -8.35
C ARG A 118 0.45 3.26 -7.54
N LEU A 119 -0.73 2.94 -8.07
CA LEU A 119 -1.70 2.07 -7.40
C LEU A 119 -1.16 0.65 -7.20
N GLU A 120 -0.40 0.12 -8.17
CA GLU A 120 0.28 -1.15 -8.03
C GLU A 120 1.33 -1.12 -6.90
N SER A 121 2.14 -0.06 -6.85
CA SER A 121 3.13 0.12 -5.79
C SER A 121 2.49 0.28 -4.41
N LEU A 122 1.35 0.99 -4.33
CA LEU A 122 0.57 1.11 -3.10
C LEU A 122 0.02 -0.23 -2.62
N ARG A 123 -0.46 -1.09 -3.53
CA ARG A 123 -0.93 -2.44 -3.17
C ARG A 123 0.19 -3.29 -2.58
N LEU A 124 1.40 -3.19 -3.12
CA LEU A 124 2.56 -3.92 -2.63
C LEU A 124 3.01 -3.41 -1.26
N LEU A 125 3.07 -2.09 -1.08
CA LEU A 125 3.32 -1.47 0.22
C LEU A 125 2.31 -1.94 1.27
N PHE A 126 1.02 -1.93 0.91
CA PHE A 126 -0.06 -2.38 1.80
C PHE A 126 0.06 -3.87 2.14
N ASN A 127 0.36 -4.71 1.14
CA ASN A 127 0.59 -6.14 1.36
C ASN A 127 1.83 -6.41 2.22
N GLN A 128 2.83 -5.53 2.20
CA GLN A 128 4.00 -5.65 3.07
C GLN A 128 3.65 -5.27 4.52
N GLU A 129 2.88 -4.21 4.72
CA GLU A 129 2.56 -3.67 6.05
C GLU A 129 1.49 -4.48 6.79
N ILE A 130 0.50 -4.99 6.05
CA ILE A 130 -0.56 -5.85 6.59
C ILE A 130 -0.18 -7.33 6.52
N GLY A 131 0.95 -7.64 5.89
CA GLY A 131 1.40 -8.99 5.61
C GLY A 131 0.50 -9.75 4.63
N GLY A 132 1.07 -10.83 4.11
CA GLY A 132 0.47 -11.57 3.01
C GLY A 132 -0.92 -12.09 3.36
N ARG A 133 -1.86 -11.93 2.42
CA ARG A 133 -3.27 -12.37 2.48
C ARG A 133 -3.50 -13.84 2.88
N ASP A 134 -2.47 -14.67 3.01
CA ASP A 134 -2.57 -16.13 3.09
C ASP A 134 -1.55 -16.79 4.04
N SER A 135 -1.21 -16.18 5.17
CA SER A 135 -0.21 -16.76 6.12
C SER A 135 -0.70 -17.97 6.91
N GLY A 136 -1.94 -18.45 6.73
CA GLY A 136 -2.32 -19.70 7.34
C GLY A 136 -1.85 -20.90 6.48
N GLY A 137 -1.37 -21.97 7.12
CA GLY A 137 -0.95 -23.18 6.40
C GLY A 137 -2.10 -23.89 5.67
N PHE A 138 -1.84 -24.56 4.55
CA PHE A 138 -2.85 -25.32 3.78
C PHE A 138 -3.83 -26.15 4.66
N LEU A 139 -3.34 -26.70 5.77
CA LEU A 139 -4.12 -27.41 6.79
C LEU A 139 -5.31 -26.63 7.35
N TYR A 140 -5.19 -25.33 7.65
CA TYR A 140 -6.33 -24.56 8.20
C TYR A 140 -7.43 -24.36 7.14
N LYS A 141 -7.06 -24.24 5.86
CA LYS A 141 -8.01 -24.12 4.75
C LYS A 141 -8.73 -25.44 4.48
N ALA A 142 -8.04 -26.57 4.67
CA ALA A 142 -8.58 -27.91 4.47
C ALA A 142 -9.41 -28.40 5.68
N TRP A 143 -9.20 -27.87 6.89
CA TRP A 143 -9.84 -28.33 8.12
C TRP A 143 -11.38 -28.41 8.06
N PRO A 144 -12.12 -27.43 7.50
CA PRO A 144 -13.58 -27.54 7.37
C PRO A 144 -14.01 -28.72 6.49
N TRP A 145 -13.26 -29.01 5.43
CA TRP A 145 -13.52 -30.14 4.52
C TRP A 145 -13.22 -31.48 5.18
N VAL A 146 -12.14 -31.57 5.96
CA VAL A 146 -11.78 -32.76 6.72
C VAL A 146 -12.86 -33.09 7.76
N MET A 147 -13.32 -32.09 8.53
CA MET A 147 -14.38 -32.27 9.52
C MET A 147 -15.71 -32.69 8.88
N CYS A 148 -16.05 -32.12 7.71
CA CYS A 148 -17.25 -32.49 6.97
C CYS A 148 -17.15 -33.89 6.34
N GLY A 149 -15.98 -34.28 5.85
CA GLY A 149 -15.73 -35.63 5.32
C GLY A 149 -15.80 -36.69 6.41
N ALA A 150 -15.22 -36.43 7.58
CA ALA A 150 -15.27 -37.34 8.72
C ALA A 150 -16.70 -37.51 9.26
N SER A 151 -17.51 -36.44 9.32
CA SER A 151 -18.91 -36.54 9.77
C SER A 151 -19.79 -37.29 8.77
N ALA A 152 -19.56 -37.13 7.45
CA ALA A 152 -20.25 -37.89 6.40
C ALA A 152 -20.02 -39.39 6.56
N LEU A 153 -18.75 -39.79 6.66
CA LEU A 153 -18.37 -41.19 6.82
C LEU A 153 -18.97 -41.80 8.10
N ALA A 154 -19.00 -41.05 9.20
CA ALA A 154 -19.63 -41.50 10.44
C ALA A 154 -21.14 -41.69 10.27
N MET A 155 -21.85 -40.76 9.62
CA MET A 155 -23.30 -40.90 9.37
C MET A 155 -23.62 -42.05 8.42
N ASP A 156 -22.90 -42.18 7.31
CA ASP A 156 -23.09 -43.27 6.34
C ASP A 156 -22.87 -44.64 7.00
N SER A 157 -21.86 -44.75 7.88
CA SER A 157 -21.62 -45.98 8.64
C SER A 157 -22.78 -46.34 9.58
N ALA A 158 -23.42 -45.35 10.22
CA ALA A 158 -24.54 -45.57 11.13
C ALA A 158 -25.83 -45.97 10.39
N ILE A 159 -26.05 -45.43 9.19
CA ILE A 159 -27.24 -45.73 8.38
C ILE A 159 -27.15 -47.13 7.79
N LEU A 160 -25.97 -47.55 7.33
CA LEU A 160 -25.76 -48.93 6.87
C LEU A 160 -25.92 -49.95 8.00
N ALA A 161 -25.61 -49.57 9.25
CA ALA A 161 -25.76 -50.44 10.41
C ALA A 161 -27.20 -50.52 10.97
N PHE A 162 -28.01 -49.45 10.88
CA PHE A 162 -29.30 -49.35 11.60
C PHE A 162 -30.51 -48.85 10.79
N GLY A 163 -30.36 -48.42 9.53
CA GLY A 163 -31.39 -47.70 8.77
C GLY A 163 -32.24 -48.57 7.84
N ARG A 164 -33.58 -48.48 7.96
CA ARG A 164 -34.54 -49.09 7.02
C ARG A 164 -34.72 -48.18 5.79
N PHE A 165 -34.62 -48.76 4.58
CA PHE A 165 -34.80 -48.07 3.30
C PHE A 165 -36.27 -47.64 3.10
N PRO A 166 -36.60 -46.47 2.49
CA PRO A 166 -35.74 -45.45 1.85
C PRO A 166 -35.58 -44.11 2.62
N TRP A 167 -36.41 -43.83 3.63
CA TRP A 167 -36.46 -42.49 4.26
C TRP A 167 -35.23 -42.11 5.09
N SER A 168 -34.52 -43.10 5.67
CA SER A 168 -33.30 -42.86 6.46
C SER A 168 -32.15 -42.28 5.62
N TRP A 169 -32.04 -42.72 4.37
CA TRP A 169 -30.99 -42.26 3.44
C TRP A 169 -31.23 -40.82 2.97
N ILE A 170 -32.50 -40.47 2.72
CA ILE A 170 -32.88 -39.10 2.31
C ILE A 170 -32.60 -38.11 3.45
N MET A 171 -32.96 -38.44 4.69
CA MET A 171 -32.71 -37.55 5.84
C MET A 171 -31.23 -37.36 6.12
N ALA A 172 -30.42 -38.40 5.96
CA ALA A 172 -28.97 -38.30 6.11
C ALA A 172 -28.32 -37.39 5.07
N PHE A 173 -28.72 -37.53 3.80
CA PHE A 173 -28.23 -36.69 2.72
C PHE A 173 -28.58 -35.20 2.94
N LEU A 174 -29.81 -34.93 3.41
CA LEU A 174 -30.24 -33.56 3.74
C LEU A 174 -29.45 -32.96 4.92
N VAL A 175 -29.18 -33.75 5.96
CA VAL A 175 -28.36 -33.29 7.11
C VAL A 175 -26.90 -33.07 6.71
N PHE A 176 -26.34 -33.93 5.84
CA PHE A 176 -25.00 -33.74 5.29
C PHE A 176 -24.90 -32.43 4.50
N ILE A 177 -25.84 -32.15 3.60
CA ILE A 177 -25.90 -30.89 2.84
C ILE A 177 -26.05 -29.70 3.80
N ALA A 178 -26.89 -29.80 4.83
CA ALA A 178 -27.08 -28.74 5.82
C ALA A 178 -25.79 -28.44 6.60
N MET A 179 -25.05 -29.47 7.05
CA MET A 179 -23.76 -29.29 7.71
C MET A 179 -22.68 -28.76 6.77
N MET A 180 -22.60 -29.24 5.53
CA MET A 180 -21.66 -28.75 4.52
C MET A 180 -21.91 -27.25 4.23
N ARG A 181 -23.18 -26.84 4.16
CA ARG A 181 -23.58 -25.43 4.02
C ARG A 181 -23.14 -24.59 5.22
N VAL A 182 -23.24 -25.11 6.44
CA VAL A 182 -22.79 -24.40 7.66
C VAL A 182 -21.28 -24.29 7.72
N ALA A 183 -20.55 -25.37 7.43
CA ALA A 183 -19.09 -25.37 7.38
C ALA A 183 -18.57 -24.40 6.31
N TRP A 184 -19.14 -24.44 5.10
CA TRP A 184 -18.86 -23.47 4.04
C TRP A 184 -19.10 -22.03 4.49
N TRP A 185 -20.21 -21.78 5.18
CA TRP A 185 -20.55 -20.44 5.67
C TRP A 185 -19.66 -19.94 6.81
N GLN A 186 -19.24 -20.83 7.72
CA GLN A 186 -18.25 -20.53 8.76
C GLN A 186 -16.89 -20.19 8.13
N THR A 187 -16.46 -20.95 7.13
CA THR A 187 -15.21 -20.69 6.41
C THR A 187 -15.24 -19.31 5.74
N ILE A 188 -16.35 -18.94 5.10
CA ILE A 188 -16.53 -17.60 4.52
C ILE A 188 -16.49 -16.51 5.60
N ARG A 189 -17.15 -16.70 6.74
CA ARG A 189 -17.14 -15.72 7.85
C ARG A 189 -15.76 -15.48 8.46
N GLU A 190 -14.96 -16.52 8.61
CA GLU A 190 -13.62 -16.40 9.19
C GLU A 190 -12.65 -15.68 8.24
N THR A 191 -12.80 -15.86 6.92
CA THR A 191 -12.03 -15.08 5.94
C THR A 191 -12.40 -13.59 5.92
N LEU A 192 -13.57 -13.23 6.43
CA LEU A 192 -14.01 -11.84 6.63
C LEU A 192 -13.48 -11.27 7.95
N HIS A 193 -13.40 -12.06 9.03
CA HIS A 193 -12.94 -11.59 10.35
C HIS A 193 -11.45 -11.31 10.45
N ARG A 194 -10.61 -11.97 9.63
CA ARG A 194 -9.18 -11.61 9.54
C ARG A 194 -8.91 -10.26 8.86
N ARG A 195 -9.93 -9.57 8.36
CA ARG A 195 -9.82 -8.26 7.69
C ARG A 195 -10.37 -7.11 8.52
N GLY A 196 -10.56 -7.32 9.82
CA GLY A 196 -11.12 -6.33 10.72
C GLY A 196 -10.09 -5.70 11.66
N PRO A 197 -10.46 -4.58 12.31
CA PRO A 197 -9.74 -4.08 13.46
C PRO A 197 -9.56 -5.19 14.51
N HIS A 198 -8.34 -5.41 14.97
CA HIS A 198 -8.03 -6.38 16.02
C HIS A 198 -7.23 -5.70 17.14
N GLU A 199 -7.31 -6.23 18.37
CA GLU A 199 -6.58 -5.68 19.50
C GLU A 199 -5.15 -6.25 19.57
N CYS A 200 -4.18 -5.38 19.84
CA CYS A 200 -2.81 -5.83 20.09
C CYS A 200 -2.72 -6.57 21.43
N GLY A 201 -2.18 -7.79 21.44
CA GLY A 201 -2.00 -8.58 22.68
C GLY A 201 -1.02 -7.99 23.70
N ILE A 202 -0.21 -6.99 23.31
CA ILE A 202 0.77 -6.33 24.20
C ILE A 202 0.18 -5.04 24.81
N CYS A 203 -0.39 -4.16 23.98
CA CYS A 203 -0.88 -2.85 24.43
C CYS A 203 -2.40 -2.69 24.51
N GLY A 204 -3.17 -3.62 23.94
CA GLY A 204 -4.64 -3.56 23.90
C GLY A 204 -5.23 -2.53 22.95
N CYS A 205 -4.42 -1.82 22.15
CA CYS A 205 -4.92 -0.88 21.16
C CYS A 205 -5.50 -1.60 19.93
N ILE A 206 -6.56 -1.03 19.35
CA ILE A 206 -7.11 -1.50 18.08
C ILE A 206 -6.13 -1.14 16.95
N ILE A 207 -5.67 -2.16 16.23
CA ILE A 207 -4.73 -2.07 15.11
C ILE A 207 -5.34 -2.69 13.86
N TYR A 208 -4.91 -2.17 12.71
CA TYR A 208 -5.33 -2.61 11.37
C TYR A 208 -4.19 -3.30 10.60
N THR A 209 -2.99 -3.27 11.16
CA THR A 209 -1.74 -3.80 10.61
C THR A 209 -1.36 -5.10 11.30
N GLU A 210 -0.60 -5.96 10.63
CA GLU A 210 -0.16 -7.24 11.21
C GLU A 210 0.76 -7.06 12.43
N ARG A 211 1.52 -5.96 12.45
CA ARG A 211 2.39 -5.58 13.57
C ARG A 211 1.83 -4.34 14.25
N CYS A 212 1.85 -4.34 15.58
CA CYS A 212 1.39 -3.20 16.37
C CYS A 212 2.36 -2.01 16.22
N PRO A 213 1.92 -0.86 15.66
CA PRO A 213 2.79 0.32 15.50
C PRO A 213 3.17 0.95 16.85
N TYR A 214 2.39 0.73 17.90
CA TYR A 214 2.64 1.29 19.24
C TYR A 214 3.64 0.47 20.06
N CYS A 215 3.88 -0.79 19.69
CA CYS A 215 4.76 -1.70 20.42
C CYS A 215 6.08 -1.96 19.69
N GLN A 216 6.27 -1.42 18.49
CA GLN A 216 7.54 -1.51 17.79
C GLN A 216 8.59 -0.64 18.51
N PRO A 217 9.84 -1.10 18.65
CA PRO A 217 10.91 -0.25 19.14
C PRO A 217 11.06 0.91 18.15
N ALA A 218 10.90 2.13 18.65
CA ALA A 218 11.06 3.36 17.86
C ALA A 218 12.41 3.30 17.12
N THR A 219 12.37 3.24 15.79
CA THR A 219 13.53 3.66 15.02
C THR A 219 13.77 5.14 15.30
N ALA A 220 15.03 5.58 15.32
CA ALA A 220 15.47 6.87 15.86
C ALA A 220 14.74 8.13 15.34
N GLU A 221 13.95 8.01 14.29
CA GLU A 221 13.19 9.08 13.64
C GLU A 221 11.77 9.28 14.20
N SER A 222 11.18 8.28 14.88
CA SER A 222 9.82 8.37 15.44
C SER A 222 9.75 8.93 16.87
N ALA A 223 10.89 9.23 17.48
CA ALA A 223 10.98 9.67 18.88
C ALA A 223 10.48 11.11 19.12
N ALA A 224 10.32 11.92 18.08
CA ALA A 224 10.01 13.36 18.22
C ALA A 224 8.53 13.70 18.47
N GLY A 225 7.60 12.72 18.46
CA GLY A 225 6.15 13.00 18.59
C GLY A 225 5.30 11.95 19.29
N ALA A 226 5.89 10.91 19.89
CA ALA A 226 5.12 9.81 20.47
C ALA A 226 4.58 10.14 21.86
N VAL A 227 3.31 10.54 21.95
CA VAL A 227 2.54 10.53 23.21
C VAL A 227 2.29 9.06 23.59
N PRO A 228 2.64 8.60 24.80
CA PRO A 228 2.42 7.22 25.20
C PRO A 228 0.91 6.92 25.25
N PRO A 229 0.46 5.73 24.79
CA PRO A 229 -0.96 5.41 24.79
C PRO A 229 -1.49 5.36 26.23
N ARG A 230 -2.51 6.18 26.51
CA ARG A 230 -3.32 6.03 27.73
C ARG A 230 -3.97 4.65 27.69
N ARG A 231 -3.68 3.79 28.68
CA ARG A 231 -4.41 2.54 28.92
C ARG A 231 -5.91 2.84 28.89
N ALA A 232 -6.64 2.23 27.96
CA ALA A 232 -8.09 2.18 27.99
C ALA A 232 -8.52 1.26 29.15
N GLY A 233 -8.42 1.77 30.38
CA GLY A 233 -8.95 1.14 31.57
C GLY A 233 -10.43 1.47 31.71
N GLY A 234 -11.25 0.44 31.85
CA GLY A 234 -12.71 0.53 31.96
C GLY A 234 -13.21 1.46 33.07
N SER A 235 -14.41 1.98 32.82
CA SER A 235 -15.37 2.63 33.71
C SER A 235 -14.97 2.78 35.19
N ARG A 236 -14.74 4.03 35.62
CA ARG A 236 -15.09 4.47 36.97
C ARG A 236 -15.35 5.98 36.99
N TRP A 237 -16.63 6.35 37.06
CA TRP A 237 -17.02 7.69 37.48
C TRP A 237 -16.45 7.92 38.88
N GLY A 238 -15.58 8.91 39.01
CA GLY A 238 -14.92 9.28 40.25
C GLY A 238 -14.70 10.79 40.26
N THR A 239 -15.41 11.46 41.15
CA THR A 239 -15.44 12.89 41.42
C THR A 239 -14.07 13.56 41.51
N ALA A 240 -13.92 14.72 40.87
CA ALA A 240 -12.75 15.58 40.97
C ALA A 240 -12.62 16.18 42.40
N PRO A 241 -11.41 16.25 42.98
CA PRO A 241 -11.16 17.14 44.09
C PRO A 241 -10.75 18.53 43.58
N GLU A 242 -11.55 19.51 43.99
CA GLU A 242 -11.38 20.95 43.89
C GLU A 242 -9.99 21.38 44.43
N LYS A 243 -9.21 22.09 43.60
CA LYS A 243 -7.99 22.78 44.04
C LYS A 243 -8.26 24.28 44.12
N THR A 244 -8.37 24.76 45.35
CA THR A 244 -8.30 26.16 45.75
C THR A 244 -6.98 26.78 45.30
N THR A 245 -7.07 27.81 44.47
CA THR A 245 -5.97 28.71 44.10
C THR A 245 -5.84 29.83 45.13
N VAL A 246 -4.63 30.01 45.69
CA VAL A 246 -4.20 31.26 46.32
C VAL A 246 -3.15 31.91 45.40
N PRO A 247 -3.29 33.17 44.96
CA PRO A 247 -2.29 33.83 44.14
C PRO A 247 -1.20 34.53 44.96
N GLY A 248 -0.05 34.67 44.31
CA GLY A 248 1.25 35.07 44.83
C GLY A 248 1.35 36.46 45.46
N ARG A 249 2.43 36.63 46.23
CA ARG A 249 2.96 37.90 46.70
C ARG A 249 4.00 38.41 45.68
N SER A 250 3.95 39.70 45.40
CA SER A 250 4.94 40.53 44.69
C SER A 250 6.35 40.36 45.22
#